data_AF-A0A7W7PIH4-F1
#
_entry.id   AF-A0A7W7PIH4-F1
#
_cell.length_a   1.000
_cell.length_b   1.000
_cell.length_c   1.000
_cell.angle_alpha   90.00
_cell.angle_beta   90.00
_cell.angle_gamma   90.00
#
_symmetry.space_group_name_H-M   'P 1'
#
loop_
_entity.id
_entity.type
_entity.pdbx_description
1 polymer ?
#
loop_
_entity_poly.entity_id
_entity_poly.type
_entity_poly.pdbx_seq_one_letter_code
_entity_poly.pdbx_strand_id
1 'polypeptide(L)'
;MERDSQLELYRLVADQLKEAHTRVRALQVPEGVRMALSRQLLAITASAKHDLSGAARRLDRLMNDLDEGRFPEERDPTELRDGSGSLRHKGD
;
A
#
# COMPACT_ATOMS: atom_id res chain seq x y z
N MET A 1 10.53 32.00 -10.64
CA MET A 1 11.36 31.09 -9.85
C MET A 1 10.54 30.08 -9.04
N GLU A 2 9.39 30.44 -8.44
CA GLU A 2 8.53 29.47 -7.72
C GLU A 2 7.95 28.34 -8.61
N ARG A 3 7.64 28.64 -9.88
CA ARG A 3 7.11 27.62 -10.81
C ARG A 3 8.11 26.53 -11.15
N ASP A 4 9.38 26.87 -11.31
CA ASP A 4 10.46 25.89 -11.54
C ASP A 4 10.63 24.96 -10.33
N SER A 5 10.60 25.50 -9.11
CA SER A 5 10.69 24.69 -7.88
C SER A 5 9.53 23.72 -7.72
N GLN A 6 8.30 24.10 -8.11
CA GLN A 6 7.16 23.19 -8.11
C GLN A 6 7.24 22.11 -9.21
N LEU A 7 7.75 22.46 -10.39
CA LEU A 7 8.00 21.52 -11.48
C LEU A 7 9.07 20.49 -11.11
N GLU A 8 10.11 20.92 -10.41
CA GLU A 8 11.18 20.03 -9.94
C GLU A 8 10.68 19.07 -8.86
N LEU A 9 9.90 19.56 -7.89
CA LEU A 9 9.26 18.72 -6.88
C LEU A 9 8.29 17.72 -7.54
N TYR A 10 7.53 18.16 -8.54
CA TYR A 10 6.61 17.28 -9.26
C TYR A 10 7.36 16.16 -9.98
N ARG A 11 8.47 16.48 -10.66
CA ARG A 11 9.33 15.48 -11.31
C ARG A 11 9.89 14.47 -10.30
N LEU A 12 10.42 14.94 -9.17
CA LEU A 12 10.95 14.07 -8.12
C LEU A 12 9.89 13.10 -7.59
N VAL A 13 8.67 13.59 -7.33
CA VAL A 13 7.56 12.73 -6.88
C VAL A 13 7.13 11.75 -7.97
N ALA A 14 7.11 12.18 -9.24
CA ALA A 14 6.76 11.31 -10.36
C ALA A 14 7.78 10.18 -10.55
N ASP A 15 9.10 10.48 -10.45
CA ASP A 15 10.16 9.47 -10.51
C ASP A 15 10.07 8.47 -9.35
N GLN A 16 9.84 8.95 -8.12
CA GLN A 16 9.62 8.05 -6.97
C GLN A 16 8.38 7.17 -7.13
N LEU A 17 7.27 7.72 -7.66
CA LEU A 17 6.06 6.93 -7.91
C LEU A 17 6.33 5.80 -8.90
N LYS A 18 7.08 6.10 -9.96
CA LYS A 18 7.48 5.12 -10.97
C LYS A 18 8.37 4.03 -10.35
N GLU A 19 9.34 4.41 -9.53
CA GLU A 19 10.19 3.46 -8.81
C GLU A 19 9.38 2.56 -7.88
N ALA A 20 8.45 3.14 -7.11
CA ALA A 20 7.57 2.39 -6.21
C ALA A 20 6.71 1.39 -6.98
N HIS A 21 6.13 1.77 -8.12
CA HIS A 21 5.39 0.86 -8.99
C HIS A 21 6.24 -0.31 -9.50
N THR A 22 7.50 -0.04 -9.92
CA THR A 22 8.42 -1.08 -10.35
C THR A 22 8.77 -2.03 -9.20
N ARG A 23 9.06 -1.51 -8.00
CA ARG A 23 9.33 -2.33 -6.81
C ARG A 23 8.15 -3.22 -6.44
N VAL A 24 6.94 -2.66 -6.32
CA VAL A 24 5.73 -3.44 -6.00
C VAL A 24 5.47 -4.55 -7.04
N ARG A 25 5.78 -4.30 -8.32
CA ARG A 25 5.68 -5.32 -9.36
C ARG A 25 6.76 -6.41 -9.26
N ALA A 26 7.98 -6.03 -8.87
CA ALA A 26 9.10 -6.95 -8.68
C ALA A 26 9.00 -7.77 -7.37
N LEU A 27 8.31 -7.24 -6.34
CA LEU A 27 8.10 -7.95 -5.09
C LEU A 27 7.25 -9.21 -5.30
N GLN A 28 7.73 -10.32 -4.76
CA GLN A 28 7.02 -11.61 -4.73
C GLN A 28 6.18 -11.71 -3.45
N VAL A 29 5.21 -10.79 -3.30
CA VAL A 29 4.24 -10.78 -2.20
C VAL A 29 2.91 -11.44 -2.63
N PRO A 30 2.09 -11.90 -1.66
CA PRO A 30 0.73 -12.37 -1.92
C PRO A 30 -0.11 -11.37 -2.71
N GLU A 31 -1.12 -11.87 -3.43
CA GLU A 31 -1.96 -11.03 -4.27
C GLU A 31 -2.71 -9.95 -3.47
N GLY A 32 -3.25 -10.28 -2.30
CA GLY A 32 -3.92 -9.30 -1.45
C GLY A 32 -3.02 -8.15 -0.99
N VAL A 33 -1.79 -8.48 -0.60
CA VAL A 33 -0.77 -7.49 -0.26
C VAL A 33 -0.44 -6.62 -1.48
N ARG A 34 -0.25 -7.23 -2.65
CA ARG A 34 0.02 -6.51 -3.91
C ARG A 34 -1.12 -5.57 -4.29
N MET A 35 -2.37 -6.01 -4.12
CA MET A 35 -3.55 -5.18 -4.39
C MET A 35 -3.66 -4.02 -3.40
N ALA A 36 -3.39 -4.25 -2.11
CA ALA A 36 -3.37 -3.21 -1.09
C ALA A 36 -2.30 -2.14 -1.38
N LEU A 37 -1.07 -2.56 -1.69
CA LEU A 37 0.02 -1.67 -2.08
C LEU A 37 -0.32 -0.88 -3.36
N SER A 38 -0.88 -1.54 -4.37
CA SER A 38 -1.31 -0.88 -5.61
C SER A 38 -2.40 0.17 -5.35
N ARG A 39 -3.35 -0.13 -4.45
CA ARG A 39 -4.39 0.82 -4.04
C ARG A 39 -3.82 2.03 -3.29
N GLN A 40 -2.82 1.82 -2.43
CA GLN A 40 -2.11 2.91 -1.76
C GLN A 40 -1.39 3.81 -2.77
N LEU A 41 -0.69 3.24 -3.76
CA LEU A 41 -0.03 4.01 -4.82
C LEU A 41 -1.02 4.87 -5.62
N LEU A 42 -2.20 4.33 -5.94
CA LEU A 42 -3.25 5.10 -6.62
C LEU A 42 -3.77 6.27 -5.76
N ALA A 43 -3.97 6.05 -4.46
CA ALA A 43 -4.41 7.10 -3.53
C ALA A 43 -3.36 8.22 -3.38
N ILE A 44 -2.07 7.86 -3.33
CA ILE A 44 -0.95 8.82 -3.30
C ILE A 44 -0.91 9.61 -4.60
N THR A 45 -1.04 8.96 -5.75
CA THR A 45 -1.06 9.60 -7.07
C THR A 45 -2.23 10.58 -7.22
N ALA A 46 -3.41 10.21 -6.73
CA ALA A 46 -4.57 11.11 -6.71
C ALA A 46 -4.32 12.32 -5.79
N SER A 47 -3.71 12.09 -4.62
CA SER A 47 -3.34 13.17 -3.69
C SER A 47 -2.29 14.11 -4.30
N ALA A 48 -1.31 13.60 -5.05
CA ALA A 48 -0.24 14.40 -5.66
C ALA A 48 -0.76 15.50 -6.59
N LYS A 49 -1.96 15.33 -7.16
CA LYS A 49 -2.62 16.34 -7.99
C LYS A 49 -3.10 17.57 -7.21
N HIS A 50 -3.36 17.42 -5.91
CA HIS A 50 -3.95 18.44 -5.05
C HIS A 50 -3.02 18.86 -3.90
N ASP A 51 -2.21 17.93 -3.40
CA ASP A 51 -1.29 18.08 -2.29
C ASP A 51 0.00 17.30 -2.56
N LEU A 52 0.91 17.94 -3.31
CA LEU A 52 2.18 17.34 -3.72
C LEU A 52 3.08 17.02 -2.53
N SER A 53 3.12 17.89 -1.52
CA SER A 53 3.95 17.73 -0.32
C SER A 53 3.49 16.57 0.55
N GLY A 54 2.17 16.40 0.79
CA GLY A 54 1.67 15.25 1.54
C GLY A 54 1.73 13.96 0.73
N ALA A 55 1.62 14.01 -0.59
CA ALA A 55 1.89 12.85 -1.44
C ALA A 55 3.34 12.38 -1.31
N ALA A 56 4.31 13.31 -1.35
CA ALA A 56 5.73 13.00 -1.17
C ALA A 56 6.00 12.33 0.19
N ARG A 57 5.46 12.87 1.30
CA ARG A 57 5.63 12.24 2.63
C ARG A 57 4.99 10.86 2.74
N ARG A 58 3.84 10.65 2.11
CA ARG A 58 3.18 9.33 2.11
C ARG A 58 3.95 8.32 1.27
N LEU A 59 4.51 8.76 0.14
CA LEU A 59 5.32 7.93 -0.73
C LEU A 59 6.63 7.51 -0.06
N ASP A 60 7.29 8.45 0.61
CA ASP A 60 8.51 8.21 1.39
C ASP A 60 8.26 7.14 2.48
N ARG A 61 7.19 7.30 3.26
CA ARG A 61 6.79 6.29 4.25
C ARG A 61 6.52 4.93 3.60
N LEU A 62 5.82 4.88 2.46
CA LEU A 62 5.54 3.63 1.76
C LEU A 62 6.83 2.93 1.32
N MET A 63 7.77 3.69 0.76
CA MET A 63 9.07 3.15 0.34
C MET A 63 9.88 2.61 1.53
N ASN A 64 9.86 3.30 2.66
CA ASN A 64 10.49 2.83 3.89
C ASN A 64 9.83 1.54 4.42
N ASP A 65 8.49 1.46 4.40
CA ASP A 65 7.75 0.24 4.79
C ASP A 65 8.14 -0.94 3.89
N LEU A 66 8.23 -0.72 2.57
CA LEU A 66 8.68 -1.72 1.59
C LEU A 66 10.11 -2.20 1.85
N ASP A 67 11.02 -1.30 2.25
CA ASP A 67 12.42 -1.63 2.57
C ASP A 67 12.53 -2.43 3.88
N GLU A 68 11.74 -2.05 4.89
CA GLU A 68 11.62 -2.79 6.16
C GLU A 68 10.85 -4.12 6.03
N GLY A 69 10.27 -4.41 4.86
CA GLY A 69 9.42 -5.59 4.64
C GLY A 69 8.11 -5.54 5.43
N ARG A 70 7.69 -4.34 5.85
CA ARG A 70 6.36 -4.11 6.40
C ARG A 70 5.40 -3.95 5.24
N PHE A 71 4.40 -4.80 5.24
CA PHE A 71 3.36 -4.79 4.22
C PHE A 71 2.02 -4.62 4.91
N PRO A 72 1.05 -3.97 4.24
CA PRO A 72 -0.31 -3.95 4.76
C PRO A 72 -0.77 -5.40 4.97
N GLU A 73 -1.18 -5.73 6.20
CA GLU A 73 -1.80 -7.02 6.49
C GLU A 73 -3.01 -7.18 5.57
N GLU A 74 -2.99 -8.22 4.75
CA GLU A 74 -4.22 -8.75 4.19
C GLU A 74 -5.07 -9.12 5.41
N ARG A 75 -6.14 -8.34 5.69
CA ARG A 75 -7.13 -8.75 6.68
C ARG A 75 -7.63 -10.10 6.22
N ASP A 76 -7.10 -11.15 6.83
CA ASP A 76 -7.41 -12.51 6.45
C ASP A 76 -8.90 -12.74 6.75
N PRO A 77 -9.75 -12.95 5.72
CA PRO A 77 -11.18 -13.15 5.94
C PRO A 77 -11.48 -14.51 6.63
N THR A 78 -10.47 -15.33 6.94
CA THR A 78 -10.66 -16.64 7.58
C THR A 78 -10.66 -16.62 9.10
N GLU A 79 -10.28 -15.52 9.76
CA GLU A 79 -10.47 -15.36 11.22
C GLU A 79 -11.95 -15.16 11.65
N LEU A 80 -12.89 -15.19 10.70
CA LEU A 80 -14.34 -15.27 10.96
C LEU A 80 -14.90 -16.71 10.85
N ARG A 81 -14.07 -17.75 11.05
CA ARG A 81 -14.52 -19.15 11.16
C ARG A 81 -14.04 -19.83 12.45
N ASP A 82 -14.02 -19.11 13.57
CA ASP A 82 -13.95 -19.76 14.88
C ASP A 82 -15.21 -19.46 15.68
N GLY A 83 -15.99 -20.51 15.96
CA GLY A 83 -17.16 -20.44 16.82
C GLY A 83 -18.45 -21.04 16.25
N SER A 84 -18.47 -22.35 15.95
CA SER A 84 -19.60 -23.26 16.25
C SER A 84 -19.32 -24.69 15.78
N GLY A 85 -18.20 -25.25 16.24
CA GLY A 85 -18.03 -26.70 16.33
C GLY A 85 -18.35 -27.13 17.75
N SER A 86 -19.62 -27.38 18.07
CA SER A 86 -19.99 -28.15 19.26
C SER A 86 -21.00 -29.23 18.87
N LEU A 87 -20.45 -30.28 18.25
CA LEU A 87 -21.08 -31.58 18.20
C LEU A 87 -20.87 -32.22 19.57
N ARG A 88 -21.93 -32.33 20.39
CA ARG A 88 -22.00 -33.37 21.41
C ARG A 88 -23.30 -34.13 21.29
N HIS A 89 -23.16 -35.24 20.57
CA HIS A 89 -23.78 -36.53 20.82
C HIS A 89 -24.26 -36.72 22.27
N LYS A 90 -25.54 -37.00 22.46
CA LYS A 90 -25.99 -38.02 23.41
C LYS A 90 -27.36 -38.56 22.98
N GLY A 91 -27.33 -39.72 22.36
CA GLY A 91 -28.45 -40.65 22.48
C GLY A 91 -28.45 -41.21 23.89
N ASP A 92 -29.65 -41.30 24.47
CA ASP A 92 -30.23 -42.53 25.04
C ASP A 92 -31.73 -42.27 25.24
#